data_AF-A0AAW3MWJ1-F1
#
_entry.id   AF-A0AAW3MWJ1-F1
#
_cell.length_a   1.000
_cell.length_b   1.000
_cell.length_c   1.000
_cell.angle_alpha   90.00
_cell.angle_beta   90.00
_cell.angle_gamma   90.00
#
_symmetry.space_group_name_H-M   'P 1'
#
loop_
_entity.id
_entity.type
_entity.pdbx_description
1 polymer ?
#
loop_
_entity_poly.entity_id
_entity_poly.type
_entity_poly.pdbx_seq_one_letter_code
_entity_poly.pdbx_strand_id
1 'polypeptide(L)' 'MSAAANGRSATLIQADYASPHYQTVVAQCGKHVAGAKRHDCIQAKLLALQLRDTLLARRQMAGEVTIAR' A
#
# COMPACT_ATOMS: atom_id res chain seq x y z
N MET A 1 15.12 -4.63 -34.67
CA MET A 1 15.55 -3.79 -33.52
C MET A 1 14.59 -4.06 -32.38
N SER A 2 15.00 -4.84 -31.39
CA SER A 2 14.14 -5.30 -30.30
C SER A 2 14.07 -4.24 -29.20
N ALA A 3 12.93 -3.57 -29.08
CA ALA A 3 12.63 -2.79 -27.90
C ALA A 3 12.28 -3.77 -26.77
N ALA A 4 13.23 -4.02 -25.87
CA ALA A 4 12.93 -4.66 -24.60
C ALA A 4 12.02 -3.69 -23.81
N ALA A 5 10.71 -3.84 -23.98
CA ALA A 5 9.74 -3.27 -23.07
C ALA A 5 10.01 -3.92 -21.72
N ASN A 6 10.76 -3.20 -20.89
CA ASN A 6 11.10 -3.57 -19.52
C ASN A 6 9.78 -3.57 -18.75
N GLY A 7 9.06 -4.69 -18.84
CA GLY A 7 7.76 -4.93 -18.26
C GLY A 7 7.86 -5.00 -16.75
N ARG A 8 8.09 -3.85 -16.11
CA ARG A 8 7.63 -3.62 -14.74
C ARG A 8 6.12 -3.68 -14.81
N SER A 9 5.57 -4.91 -14.73
CA SER A 9 4.20 -5.10 -14.31
C SER A 9 4.07 -4.29 -13.03
N ALA A 10 3.28 -3.21 -13.08
CA ALA A 10 2.87 -2.54 -11.88
C ALA A 10 2.09 -3.59 -11.11
N THR A 11 2.74 -4.26 -10.16
CA THR A 11 2.05 -5.19 -9.27
C THR A 11 0.94 -4.38 -8.65
N LEU A 12 -0.30 -4.68 -9.04
CA LEU A 12 -1.49 -4.08 -8.48
C LEU A 12 -1.47 -4.45 -6.99
N ILE A 13 -1.03 -3.50 -6.16
CA ILE A 13 -1.03 -3.69 -4.72
C ILE A 13 -2.50 -3.68 -4.32
N GLN A 14 -2.98 -4.83 -3.88
CA GLN A 14 -4.32 -4.97 -3.32
C GLN A 14 -4.31 -4.54 -1.86
N ALA A 15 -5.43 -3.98 -1.42
CA ALA A 15 -5.61 -3.66 -0.01
C ALA A 15 -5.55 -4.95 0.83
N ASP A 16 -4.69 -4.96 1.84
CA ASP A 16 -4.62 -6.05 2.80
C ASP A 16 -5.66 -5.84 3.90
N TYR A 17 -6.75 -6.63 3.80
CA TYR A 17 -7.83 -6.65 4.78
C TYR A 17 -7.46 -7.38 6.07
N ALA A 18 -6.35 -8.13 6.11
CA ALA A 18 -5.79 -8.69 7.34
C ALA A 18 -4.90 -7.70 8.10
N SER A 19 -4.74 -6.47 7.59
CA SER A 19 -3.98 -5.41 8.25
C SER A 19 -4.48 -5.18 9.69
N PRO A 20 -3.58 -5.00 10.67
CA PRO A 20 -3.97 -4.64 12.04
C PRO A 20 -4.70 -3.29 12.10
N HIS A 21 -4.60 -2.46 11.06
CA HIS A 21 -5.29 -1.18 10.95
C HIS A 21 -6.73 -1.30 10.44
N TYR A 22 -7.20 -2.51 10.08
CA TYR A 22 -8.52 -2.73 9.50
C TYR A 22 -9.65 -2.13 10.35
N GLN A 23 -9.73 -2.45 11.65
CA GLN A 23 -10.80 -1.95 12.51
C GLN A 23 -10.81 -0.41 12.60
N THR A 24 -9.63 0.21 12.70
CA THR A 24 -9.49 1.67 12.70
C THR A 24 -9.96 2.29 11.39
N VAL A 25 -9.61 1.69 10.25
CA VAL A 25 -10.05 2.14 8.93
C VAL A 25 -11.57 1.99 8.77
N VAL A 26 -12.15 0.88 9.21
CA VAL A 26 -13.60 0.64 9.19
C VAL A 26 -14.34 1.70 10.02
N ALA A 27 -13.80 2.09 11.18
CA ALA A 27 -14.35 3.16 12.02
C ALA A 27 -14.26 4.52 11.31
N GLN A 28 -13.12 4.86 10.70
CA GLN A 28 -12.96 6.10 9.94
C GLN A 28 -13.89 6.19 8.72
N CYS A 29 -14.12 5.06 8.05
CA CYS A 29 -15.04 4.97 6.91
C CYS A 29 -16.51 4.81 7.33
N GLY A 30 -16.82 4.77 8.63
CA GLY A 30 -18.19 4.67 9.14
C GLY A 30 -19.08 5.86 8.81
N LYS A 31 -18.49 6.99 8.37
CA LYS A 31 -19.22 8.17 7.87
C LYS A 31 -19.85 7.95 6.49
N HIS A 32 -19.43 6.93 5.76
CA HIS A 32 -20.03 6.56 4.48
C HIS A 32 -21.17 5.57 4.72
N VAL A 33 -22.29 5.77 4.02
CA VAL A 33 -23.37 4.78 3.96
C VAL A 33 -22.83 3.40 3.60
N ALA A 34 -23.40 2.36 4.21
CA ALA A 34 -23.06 0.98 3.92
C ALA A 34 -23.20 0.70 2.40
N GLY A 35 -22.27 -0.06 1.84
CA GLY A 35 -22.20 -0.34 0.40
C GLY A 35 -20.90 0.15 -0.24
N ALA A 36 -20.92 0.27 -1.58
CA ALA A 36 -19.73 0.48 -2.41
C ALA A 36 -18.80 1.60 -1.89
N LYS A 37 -19.36 2.77 -1.57
CA LYS A 37 -18.57 3.93 -1.08
C LYS A 37 -17.78 3.64 0.21
N ARG A 38 -18.34 2.83 1.11
CA ARG A 38 -17.65 2.44 2.35
C ARG A 38 -16.53 1.45 2.06
N HIS A 39 -16.77 0.49 1.16
CA HIS A 39 -15.73 -0.45 0.70
C HIS A 39 -14.59 0.28 0.00
N ASP A 40 -14.89 1.22 -0.91
CA ASP A 40 -13.88 2.02 -1.61
C ASP A 40 -13.02 2.83 -0.63
N CYS A 41 -13.65 3.45 0.38
CA CYS A 41 -12.94 4.16 1.45
C CYS A 41 -11.99 3.23 2.22
N ILE A 42 -12.47 2.03 2.60
CA ILE A 42 -11.68 1.06 3.34
C ILE A 42 -10.49 0.60 2.49
N GLN A 43 -10.74 0.22 1.24
CA GLN A 43 -9.73 -0.25 0.31
C GLN A 43 -8.65 0.82 0.07
N ALA A 44 -9.06 2.06 -0.20
CA ALA A 44 -8.12 3.16 -0.45
C ALA A 44 -7.25 3.48 0.77
N LYS A 45 -7.83 3.49 1.98
CA LYS A 45 -7.08 3.77 3.22
C LYS A 45 -6.10 2.64 3.57
N LEU A 46 -6.51 1.39 3.45
CA LEU A 46 -5.62 0.25 3.69
C LEU A 46 -4.47 0.24 2.70
N LEU A 47 -4.76 0.46 1.41
CA LEU A 47 -3.75 0.53 0.38
C LEU A 47 -2.74 1.66 0.63
N ALA A 48 -3.21 2.85 1.04
CA ALA A 48 -2.34 3.97 1.37
C ALA A 48 -1.42 3.66 2.56
N LEU A 49 -1.91 2.95 3.58
CA LEU A 49 -1.09 2.51 4.72
C LEU A 49 -0.01 1.51 4.27
N GLN A 50 -0.39 0.48 3.51
CA GLN A 50 0.58 -0.50 3.00
C GLN A 50 1.65 0.12 2.09
N LEU A 51 1.25 1.07 1.25
CA LEU A 51 2.19 1.82 0.41
C LEU A 51 3.17 2.62 1.26
N ARG A 52 2.67 3.30 2.30
CA ARG A 52 3.53 4.04 3.24
C ARG A 52 4.52 3.10 3.93
N ASP A 53 4.08 1.96 4.44
CA ASP A 53 4.95 1.00 5.13
C ASP A 53 5.98 0.40 4.18
N THR A 54 5.59 0.08 2.94
CA THR A 54 6.51 -0.41 1.90
C THR A 54 7.56 0.65 1.56
N LEU A 55 7.17 1.92 1.42
CA LEU A 55 8.09 3.02 1.13
C LEU A 55 9.02 3.30 2.31
N LEU A 56 8.54 3.20 3.55
CA LEU A 56 9.36 3.32 4.76
C LEU A 56 10.37 2.18 4.87
N ALA A 57 9.94 0.93 4.66
CA ALA A 57 10.82 -0.23 4.66
C ALA A 57 11.91 -0.11 3.59
N ARG A 58 11.54 0.34 2.37
CA ARG A 58 12.52 0.63 1.31
C ARG A 58 13.50 1.74 1.68
N ARG A 59 13.06 2.79 2.35
CA ARG A 59 13.98 3.84 2.85
C ARG A 59 14.93 3.31 3.90
N GLN A 60 14.47 2.45 4.80
CA GLN A 60 15.32 1.84 5.81
C GLN A 60 16.39 0.95 5.17
N MET A 61 16.03 0.13 4.18
CA MET A 61 16.99 -0.69 3.41
C MET A 61 17.97 0.15 2.58
N ALA A 62 17.54 1.32 2.08
CA ALA A 62 18.44 2.25 1.39
C ALA A 62 19.39 3.01 2.35
N GLY A 63 19.00 3.17 3.62
CA GLY A 63 19.86 3.70 4.69
C GLY A 63 20.84 2.65 5.24
N GLU A 64 20.56 1.37 5.00
CA GLU A 64 21.42 0.22 5.31
C GLU A 64 22.35 -0.13 4.13
N VAL A 65 22.66 0.84 3.28
CA VAL A 65 23.86 0.74 2.42
C VAL A 65 25.05 0.99 3.33
N THR A 66 25.55 -0.11 3.85
CA THR A 66 26.80 -0.28 4.58
C THR A 66 27.86 0.67 4.04
N ILE A 67 28.27 1.63 4.87
CA ILE A 67 29.59 2.26 4.72
C ILE A 67 30.58 1.12 4.94
N ALA A 68 30.98 0.45 3.86
CA ALA A 68 32.16 -0.38 3.86
C ALA A 68 33.34 0.57 4.12
N ARG A 69 33.91 0.48 5.31
CA ARG A 69 35.13 1.18 5.70
C ARG A 69 36.31 0.24 5.56
#